data_AF-A0A258LIR4-F1
#
_entry.id   AF-A0A258LIR4-F1
#
_cell.length_a   1.000
_cell.length_b   1.000
_cell.length_c   1.000
_cell.angle_alpha   90.00
_cell.angle_beta   90.00
_cell.angle_gamma   90.00
#
_symmetry.space_group_name_H-M   'P 1'
#
loop_
_entity.id
_entity.type
_entity.pdbx_description
1 polymer ?
#
loop_
_entity_poly.entity_id
_entity_poly.type
_entity_poly.pdbx_seq_one_letter_code
_entity_poly.pdbx_strand_id
1 'polypeptide(L)' 'MNLLDPNLADEVICTCSGTKRGEIAELFAQDKDMDAISRWTGAISGCGGCEWDIADMLKALAEAEGKAG' A
#
# COMPACT_ATOMS: atom_id res chain seq x y z
N MET A 1 3.70 14.52 1.85
CA MET A 1 3.13 13.84 3.04
C MET A 1 4.11 12.76 3.49
N ASN A 2 4.10 12.37 4.77
CA ASN A 2 4.87 11.21 5.23
C ASN A 2 4.14 9.92 4.79
N LEU A 3 4.82 9.07 4.02
CA LEU A 3 4.22 7.83 3.50
C LEU A 3 4.00 6.77 4.59
N LEU A 4 4.63 6.94 5.75
CA LEU A 4 4.65 5.99 6.86
C LEU A 4 4.02 6.55 8.15
N ASP A 5 3.18 7.59 8.05
CA ASP A 5 2.53 8.16 9.23
C ASP A 5 1.48 7.18 9.80
N PRO A 6 1.65 6.68 11.03
CA PRO A 6 0.70 5.73 11.61
C PRO A 6 -0.69 6.33 11.87
N ASN A 7 -0.80 7.67 11.95
CA ASN A 7 -2.10 8.35 12.10
C ASN A 7 -2.93 8.31 10.80
N LEU A 8 -2.34 7.87 9.69
CA LEU A 8 -2.99 7.77 8.39
C LEU A 8 -3.41 6.32 8.05
N ALA A 9 -3.37 5.40 9.01
CA ALA A 9 -3.76 4.00 8.79
C ALA A 9 -5.19 3.84 8.24
N ASP A 10 -6.11 4.69 8.67
CA ASP A 10 -7.51 4.70 8.21
C ASP A 10 -7.77 5.49 6.93
N GLU A 11 -6.75 6.18 6.39
CA GLU A 11 -6.85 6.93 5.14
C GLU A 11 -7.07 5.98 3.97
N VAL A 12 -8.11 6.23 3.18
CA VAL A 12 -8.40 5.49 1.96
C VAL A 12 -7.42 5.91 0.87
N ILE A 13 -6.56 4.98 0.44
CA ILE A 13 -5.60 5.18 -0.65
C ILE A 13 -6.20 4.79 -2.01
N CYS A 14 -7.14 3.84 -2.05
CA CYS A 14 -7.87 3.49 -3.26
C CYS A 14 -9.37 3.75 -3.08
N THR A 15 -9.88 4.83 -3.67
CA THR A 15 -11.31 5.18 -3.59
C THR A 15 -12.22 4.17 -4.29
N CYS A 16 -11.72 3.48 -5.31
CA CYS A 16 -12.48 2.51 -6.10
C CYS A 16 -12.81 1.23 -5.29
N SER A 17 -11.88 0.74 -4.46
CA SER A 17 -12.07 -0.46 -3.61
C SER A 17 -12.33 -0.14 -2.13
N GLY A 18 -12.04 1.10 -1.70
CA GLY A 18 -12.06 1.49 -0.29
C GLY A 18 -10.80 1.08 0.49
N THR A 19 -9.76 0.59 -0.19
CA THR A 19 -8.51 0.14 0.44
C THR A 19 -7.83 1.26 1.20
N LYS A 20 -7.43 0.98 2.43
CA LYS A 20 -6.75 1.91 3.34
C LYS A 20 -5.25 1.67 3.39
N ARG A 21 -4.51 2.69 3.82
CA ARG A 21 -3.05 2.62 3.97
C ARG A 21 -2.61 1.57 4.99
N GLY A 22 -3.35 1.41 6.08
CA GLY A 22 -3.08 0.39 7.09
C GLY A 22 -3.13 -1.03 6.52
N GLU A 23 -4.06 -1.31 5.60
CA GLU A 23 -4.17 -2.62 4.95
C GLU A 23 -2.95 -2.91 4.05
N ILE A 24 -2.46 -1.90 3.32
CA ILE A 24 -1.24 -2.02 2.50
C ILE A 24 -0.02 -2.33 3.37
N ALA A 25 0.14 -1.60 4.49
CA ALA A 25 1.24 -1.81 5.42
C ALA A 25 1.19 -3.19 6.08
N GLU A 26 0.00 -3.65 6.49
CA GLU A 26 -0.19 -4.98 7.09
C GLU A 26 0.14 -6.11 6.09
N LEU A 27 -0.26 -5.96 4.83
CA LEU A 27 0.05 -6.94 3.78
C LEU A 27 1.54 -6.93 3.43
N PHE A 28 2.18 -5.76 3.36
CA PHE A 28 3.62 -5.67 3.17
C PHE A 28 4.40 -6.35 4.29
N ALA A 29 3.98 -6.16 5.55
CA ALA A 29 4.58 -6.84 6.70
C ALA A 29 4.46 -8.38 6.65
N GLN A 30 3.54 -8.90 5.82
CA GLN A 30 3.37 -10.33 5.50
C GLN A 30 4.08 -10.74 4.20
N ASP A 31 5.06 -9.93 3.75
CA ASP A 31 5.83 -10.08 2.52
C ASP A 31 4.95 -10.26 1.27
N LYS A 32 3.79 -9.58 1.25
CA LYS A 32 2.93 -9.53 0.06
C LYS A 32 3.44 -8.45 -0.88
N ASP A 33 3.59 -8.82 -2.15
CA ASP A 33 3.94 -7.90 -3.22
C ASP A 33 2.70 -7.19 -3.78
N MET A 34 2.91 -6.33 -4.78
CA MET A 34 1.86 -5.50 -5.37
C MET A 34 0.73 -6.33 -6.02
N ASP A 35 1.05 -7.47 -6.66
CA ASP A 35 0.04 -8.36 -7.25
C ASP A 35 -0.80 -9.01 -6.14
N ALA A 36 -0.16 -9.53 -5.09
CA ALA A 36 -0.86 -10.09 -3.96
C ALA A 36 -1.76 -9.04 -3.29
N ILE A 37 -1.23 -7.85 -3.03
CA ILE A 37 -2.00 -6.73 -2.47
C ILE A 37 -3.23 -6.40 -3.32
N SER A 38 -3.08 -6.33 -4.64
CA SER A 38 -4.21 -6.12 -5.56
C SER A 38 -5.29 -7.19 -5.39
N ARG A 39 -4.90 -8.46 -5.32
CA ARG A 39 -5.84 -9.58 -5.15
C ARG A 39 -6.56 -9.59 -3.81
N TRP A 40 -5.86 -9.21 -2.73
CA TRP A 40 -6.42 -9.21 -1.38
C TRP A 40 -7.37 -8.04 -1.13
N THR A 41 -7.09 -6.88 -1.74
CA THR A 41 -7.77 -5.62 -1.41
C THR A 41 -8.68 -5.09 -2.51
N GLY A 42 -8.52 -5.58 -3.75
CA GLY A 42 -9.15 -5.00 -4.94
C GLY A 42 -8.55 -3.66 -5.38
N ALA A 43 -7.49 -3.17 -4.72
CA ALA A 43 -6.75 -2.02 -5.20
C ALA A 43 -6.09 -2.34 -6.54
N ILE A 44 -5.86 -1.30 -7.38
CA ILE A 44 -5.21 -1.40 -8.70
C ILE A 44 -6.05 -2.14 -9.77
N SER A 45 -6.84 -3.15 -9.40
CA SER A 45 -7.60 -3.99 -10.34
C SER A 45 -8.78 -3.29 -11.02
N GLY A 46 -9.18 -2.10 -10.53
CA GLY A 46 -10.26 -1.29 -11.09
C GLY A 46 -9.75 -0.14 -11.95
N CYS A 47 -9.85 1.08 -11.42
CA CYS A 47 -9.51 2.31 -12.11
C CYS A 47 -8.00 2.59 -12.26
N GLY A 48 -7.14 1.85 -11.55
CA GLY A 48 -5.68 2.03 -11.54
C GLY A 48 -5.17 3.33 -10.90
N GLY A 49 -6.05 4.22 -10.44
CA GLY A 49 -5.67 5.57 -9.98
C GLY A 49 -4.74 5.61 -8.76
N CYS A 50 -4.73 4.56 -7.94
CA CYS A 50 -3.90 4.45 -6.73
C CYS A 50 -2.58 3.68 -6.95
N GLU A 51 -2.29 3.23 -8.17
CA GLU A 51 -1.14 2.35 -8.45
C GLU A 51 0.18 2.98 -8.00
N TRP A 52 0.41 4.24 -8.37
CA TRP A 52 1.63 4.98 -8.04
C TRP A 52 1.75 5.24 -6.54
N ASP A 53 0.64 5.62 -5.88
CA ASP A 53 0.64 5.88 -4.43
C ASP A 53 0.98 4.61 -3.63
N ILE A 54 0.45 3.46 -4.06
CA ILE A 54 0.77 2.16 -3.46
C ILE A 54 2.22 1.77 -3.75
N ALA A 55 2.70 1.95 -4.98
CA ALA A 55 4.09 1.63 -5.33
C ALA A 55 5.10 2.46 -4.52
N ASP A 56 4.87 3.77 -4.38
CA ASP A 56 5.70 4.65 -3.55
C ASP A 56 5.64 4.26 -2.07
N MET A 57 4.46 3.88 -1.57
CA MET A 57 4.29 3.42 -0.19
C MET A 57 5.08 2.12 0.07
N LEU A 58 5.00 1.14 -0.83
CA LEU A 58 5.75 -0.12 -0.70
C LEU A 58 7.25 0.11 -0.75
N LYS A 59 7.72 1.02 -1.61
CA LYS A 59 9.12 1.42 -1.66
C LYS A 59 9.56 2.05 -0.34
N ALA A 60 8.79 3.00 0.20
CA ALA A 60 9.10 3.64 1.47
C ALA A 60 9.13 2.64 2.64
N LEU A 61 8.21 1.65 2.66
CA LEU A 61 8.21 0.56 3.64
C LEU A 61 9.46 -0.31 3.51
N ALA A 62 9.85 -0.69 2.29
CA ALA A 62 11.05 -1.48 2.06
C ALA A 62 12.33 -0.74 2.47
N GLU A 63 12.43 0.57 2.21
CA GLU A 63 13.52 1.42 2.65
C GLU A 63 13.58 1.53 4.18
N ALA A 64 12.43 1.65 4.85
CA ALA A 64 12.34 1.73 6.31
C ALA A 64 12.69 0.42 7.01
N GLU A 65 12.36 -0.73 6.42
CA GLU A 65 12.70 -2.06 6.96
C GLU A 65 14.12 -2.52 6.58
N GLY A 66 14.87 -1.74 5.81
CA GLY A 66 16.20 -2.13 5.30
C GLY A 66 16.14 -3.28 4.28
N LYS A 67 14.98 -3.50 3.66
CA LYS A 67 14.73 -4.50 2.60
C LYS A 67 15.04 -3.97 1.20
N ALA A 68 15.53 -2.73 1.08
CA ALA A 68 15.99 -2.14 -0.19
C ALA A 68 17.37 -2.71 -0.57
N GLY A 69 17.38 -3.91 -1.17
CA GLY A 69 18.58 -4.60 -1.68
C GLY A 69 18.44 -4.97 -3.14
#